data_AF-A0A973KV96-F1
#
_entry.id   AF-A0A973KV96-F1
#
_cell.length_a   1.000
_cell.length_b   1.000
_cell.length_c   1.000
_cell.angle_alpha   90.00
_cell.angle_beta   90.00
_cell.angle_gamma   90.00
#
_symmetry.space_group_name_H-M   'P 1'
#
loop_
_entity.id
_entity.type
_entity.pdbx_description
1 polymer ?
#
loop_
_entity_poly.entity_id
_entity_poly.type
_entity_poly.pdbx_seq_one_letter_code
_entity_poly.pdbx_strand_id
1 'polypeptide(L)'
;LVDLGPDTIRDYADSAEGITTLTDRTCWGASTAGDSACFKATEAKKTAVDYTVFSRGWADLGNYASDRKGVPLTPGKAYTITLDLAATDHVVPAGHRLALIVAGTDKDLIDPPTDKPTLTLDLPHTSVDVPLVGGAAAFARATSGKSSAIPEATTLKGVRDPSAAHRVPGDGWPPIG
;
A
#
# COMPACT_ATOMS: atom_id res chain seq x y z
N LEU A 1 -5.74 1.05 -0.99
CA LEU A 1 -6.56 1.77 0.00
C LEU A 1 -5.67 2.69 0.81
N VAL A 2 -6.18 3.88 1.09
CA VAL A 2 -5.45 4.93 1.80
C VAL A 2 -6.32 5.49 2.91
N ASP A 3 -5.73 5.63 4.09
CA ASP A 3 -6.28 6.40 5.19
C ASP A 3 -5.78 7.85 5.06
N LEU A 4 -6.70 8.80 4.88
CA LEU A 4 -6.42 10.22 4.73
C LEU A 4 -6.77 10.96 6.02
N GLY A 5 -5.74 11.44 6.72
CA GLY A 5 -5.87 12.22 7.94
C GLY A 5 -4.54 12.26 8.71
N PRO A 6 -4.35 13.28 9.57
CA PRO A 6 -3.13 13.41 10.35
C PRO A 6 -2.97 12.26 11.36
N ASP A 7 -1.84 11.58 11.32
CA ASP A 7 -1.51 10.49 12.25
C ASP A 7 -0.01 10.47 12.60
N THR A 8 0.36 9.65 13.59
CA THR A 8 1.74 9.33 13.93
C THR A 8 1.96 7.83 13.77
N ILE A 9 2.62 7.44 12.69
CA ILE A 9 2.86 6.02 12.34
C ILE A 9 4.34 5.65 12.50
N ARG A 10 4.66 4.36 12.42
CA ARG A 10 6.04 3.87 12.37
C ARG A 10 6.71 4.37 11.09
N ASP A 11 7.94 4.89 11.22
CA ASP A 11 8.75 5.36 10.11
C ASP A 11 9.45 4.17 9.40
N TYR A 12 8.67 3.34 8.71
CA TYR A 12 9.17 2.11 8.08
C TYR A 12 10.17 2.36 6.93
N ALA A 13 10.27 3.60 6.43
CA ALA A 13 11.24 3.97 5.39
C ALA A 13 12.62 4.35 5.97
N ASP A 14 12.75 4.45 7.28
CA ASP A 14 14.04 4.65 7.93
C ASP A 14 14.98 3.47 7.65
N SER A 15 16.29 3.72 7.61
CA SER A 15 17.30 2.68 7.36
C SER A 15 17.31 1.55 8.42
N ALA A 16 16.77 1.80 9.61
CA ALA A 16 16.55 0.78 10.63
C ALA A 16 15.10 0.26 10.64
N GLU A 17 14.36 0.42 9.54
CA GLU A 17 12.98 -0.06 9.33
C GLU A 17 11.99 0.46 10.39
N GLY A 18 12.27 1.66 10.90
CA GLY A 18 11.48 2.31 11.94
C GLY A 18 11.75 1.78 13.35
N ILE A 19 12.93 1.21 13.62
CA ILE A 19 13.35 0.74 14.95
C ILE A 19 14.42 1.68 15.54
N THR A 20 14.20 2.16 16.76
CA THR A 20 15.27 2.75 17.59
C THR A 20 15.80 1.68 18.53
N THR A 21 17.10 1.40 18.49
CA THR A 21 17.77 0.49 19.43
C THR A 21 18.26 1.28 20.64
N LEU A 22 17.82 0.89 21.83
CA LEU A 22 18.13 1.58 23.09
C LEU A 22 19.43 1.03 23.72
N THR A 23 19.91 1.71 24.76
CA THR A 23 21.08 1.29 25.55
C THR A 23 20.75 0.19 26.55
N ASP A 24 19.52 0.19 27.05
CA ASP A 24 19.06 -0.76 28.06
C ASP A 24 18.89 -2.17 27.48
N ARG A 25 18.97 -3.18 28.34
CA ARG A 25 18.82 -4.58 27.96
C ARG A 25 17.73 -5.25 28.77
N THR A 26 17.00 -6.15 28.11
CA THR A 26 16.03 -7.04 28.74
C THR A 26 16.45 -8.48 28.50
N CYS A 27 16.44 -9.29 29.55
CA CYS A 27 16.83 -10.70 29.48
C CYS A 27 15.60 -11.60 29.49
N TRP A 28 15.55 -12.54 28.55
CA TRP A 28 14.44 -13.49 28.39
C TRP A 28 15.00 -14.91 28.41
N GLY A 29 14.89 -15.56 29.58
CA GLY A 29 15.40 -16.91 29.81
C GLY A 29 16.83 -16.96 30.37
N ALA A 30 17.40 -18.17 30.38
CA ALA A 30 18.73 -18.42 30.90
C ALA A 30 19.81 -18.24 29.82
N SER A 31 20.96 -17.68 30.21
CA SER A 31 22.12 -17.59 29.32
C SER A 31 22.97 -18.87 29.38
N THR A 32 23.77 -19.10 28.34
CA THR A 32 24.85 -20.10 28.35
C THR A 32 26.21 -19.39 28.35
N ALA A 33 27.31 -20.15 28.42
CA ALA A 33 28.65 -19.57 28.30
C ALA A 33 28.91 -18.93 26.91
N GLY A 34 28.23 -19.41 25.87
CA GLY A 34 28.41 -18.93 24.49
C GLY A 34 27.31 -17.99 23.99
N ASP A 35 26.23 -17.82 24.75
CA ASP A 35 25.06 -17.08 24.30
C ASP A 35 24.35 -16.36 25.45
N SER A 36 24.00 -15.09 25.21
CA SER A 36 23.34 -14.24 26.19
C SER A 36 21.85 -14.15 25.90
N ALA A 37 21.03 -14.47 26.90
CA ALA A 37 19.58 -14.28 26.83
C ALA A 37 19.15 -12.80 26.89
N CYS A 38 20.10 -11.86 26.94
CA CYS A 38 19.85 -10.43 27.12
C CYS A 38 19.97 -9.68 25.79
N PHE A 39 18.86 -9.10 25.33
CA PHE A 39 18.80 -8.33 24.09
C PHE A 39 18.69 -6.84 24.41
N LYS A 40 19.19 -5.98 23.52
CA LYS A 40 18.95 -4.53 23.63
C LYS A 40 17.46 -4.28 23.49
N ALA A 41 16.92 -3.41 24.34
CA ALA A 41 15.56 -2.93 24.19
C ALA A 41 15.43 -2.14 22.89
N THR A 42 14.24 -2.20 22.28
CA THR A 42 13.91 -1.47 21.06
C THR A 42 12.58 -0.76 21.22
N GLU A 43 12.43 0.35 20.52
CA GLU A 43 11.16 1.05 20.39
C GLU A 43 10.89 1.40 18.92
N ALA A 44 9.63 1.67 18.61
CA ALA A 44 9.27 2.14 17.27
C ALA A 44 9.71 3.59 17.10
N LYS A 45 10.56 3.85 16.11
CA LYS A 45 10.74 5.19 15.55
C LYS A 45 9.46 5.55 14.80
N LYS A 46 8.91 6.72 15.12
CA LYS A 46 7.64 7.21 14.57
C LYS A 46 7.82 8.51 13.81
N THR A 47 6.89 8.80 12.92
CA THR A 47 6.83 10.04 12.16
C THR A 47 5.38 10.48 11.96
N ALA A 48 5.19 11.80 11.83
CA ALA A 48 3.89 12.38 11.53
C ALA A 48 3.59 12.28 10.04
N VAL A 49 2.35 11.94 9.70
CA VAL A 49 1.87 11.80 8.32
C VAL A 49 0.49 12.44 8.16
N ASP A 50 0.15 12.83 6.95
CA ASP A 50 -1.19 13.27 6.54
C ASP A 50 -2.00 12.13 5.89
N TYR A 51 -1.35 11.00 5.59
CA TYR A 51 -1.99 9.79 5.07
C TYR A 51 -1.14 8.53 5.29
N THR A 52 -1.80 7.37 5.24
CA THR A 52 -1.16 6.05 5.26
C THR A 52 -1.73 5.17 4.14
N VAL A 53 -0.87 4.64 3.27
CA VAL A 53 -1.25 3.60 2.30
C VAL A 53 -1.17 2.25 3.00
N PHE A 54 -2.31 1.75 3.49
CA PHE A 54 -2.33 0.55 4.33
C PHE A 54 -2.58 -0.75 3.57
N SER A 55 -3.08 -0.68 2.33
CA SER A 55 -3.29 -1.85 1.46
C SER A 55 -3.09 -1.48 -0.01
N ARG A 56 -2.46 -2.37 -0.79
CA ARG A 56 -2.20 -2.22 -2.23
C ARG A 56 -2.53 -3.53 -2.96
N GLY A 57 -2.74 -3.42 -4.26
CA GLY A 57 -2.91 -4.55 -5.16
C GLY A 57 -2.65 -4.09 -6.59
N TRP A 58 -2.25 -5.03 -7.45
CA TRP A 58 -1.84 -4.74 -8.81
C TRP A 58 -2.35 -5.82 -9.75
N ALA A 59 -2.60 -5.43 -11.00
CA ALA A 59 -2.97 -6.35 -12.07
C ALA A 59 -2.30 -5.88 -13.38
N ASP A 60 -1.85 -6.84 -14.18
CA ASP A 60 -1.52 -6.58 -15.58
C ASP A 60 -2.83 -6.48 -16.37
N LEU A 61 -3.04 -5.38 -17.09
CA LEU A 61 -4.25 -5.19 -17.87
C LEU A 61 -4.40 -6.25 -18.98
N GLY A 62 -3.30 -6.77 -19.52
CA GLY A 62 -3.30 -7.86 -20.50
C GLY A 62 -3.83 -9.19 -19.94
N ASN A 63 -3.86 -9.35 -18.62
CA ASN A 63 -4.38 -10.54 -17.94
C ASN A 63 -5.88 -10.47 -17.65
N TYR A 64 -6.63 -9.51 -18.22
CA TYR A 64 -8.07 -9.35 -17.94
C TYR A 64 -8.91 -10.62 -18.13
N ALA A 65 -8.46 -11.56 -18.97
CA ALA A 65 -9.14 -12.83 -19.23
C ALA A 65 -8.52 -14.04 -18.52
N SER A 66 -7.30 -13.93 -18.00
CA SER A 66 -6.57 -15.03 -17.35
C SER A 66 -5.37 -14.55 -16.55
N ASP A 67 -5.25 -15.00 -15.31
CA ASP A 67 -4.09 -14.71 -14.45
C ASP A 67 -2.78 -15.31 -14.96
N ARG A 68 -2.85 -16.27 -15.89
CA ARG A 68 -1.69 -17.02 -16.39
C ARG A 68 -1.24 -16.60 -17.78
N LYS A 69 -2.05 -15.84 -18.52
CA LYS A 69 -1.79 -15.54 -19.92
C LYS A 69 -2.26 -14.13 -20.29
N GLY A 70 -1.28 -13.27 -20.54
CA GLY A 70 -1.50 -11.94 -21.10
C GLY A 70 -1.89 -11.98 -22.57
N VAL A 71 -2.77 -11.07 -22.97
CA VAL A 71 -3.12 -10.81 -24.36
C VAL A 71 -3.10 -9.30 -24.64
N PRO A 72 -2.79 -8.87 -25.88
CA PRO A 72 -2.85 -7.46 -26.23
C PRO A 72 -4.24 -6.87 -26.04
N LEU A 73 -4.29 -5.62 -25.58
CA LEU A 73 -5.53 -4.86 -25.48
C LEU A 73 -5.82 -4.13 -26.78
N THR A 74 -7.10 -4.02 -27.11
CA THR A 74 -7.60 -3.18 -28.21
C THR A 74 -7.98 -1.80 -27.66
N PRO A 75 -7.37 -0.69 -28.15
CA PRO A 75 -7.76 0.66 -27.76
C PRO A 75 -9.26 0.92 -27.98
N GLY A 76 -9.89 1.63 -27.04
CA GLY A 76 -11.32 1.98 -27.09
C GLY A 76 -12.28 0.85 -26.68
N LYS A 77 -11.78 -0.37 -26.45
CA LYS A 77 -12.59 -1.47 -25.90
C LYS A 77 -12.50 -1.47 -24.37
N ALA A 78 -13.65 -1.58 -23.71
CA ALA A 78 -13.73 -1.75 -22.26
C ALA A 78 -13.37 -3.18 -21.85
N TYR A 79 -12.64 -3.31 -20.74
CA TYR A 79 -12.26 -4.58 -20.13
C TYR A 79 -12.55 -4.50 -18.63
N THR A 80 -13.17 -5.55 -18.08
CA THR A 80 -13.42 -5.67 -16.65
C THR A 80 -12.32 -6.52 -16.03
N ILE A 81 -11.73 -6.04 -14.95
CA ILE A 81 -10.69 -6.74 -14.19
C ILE A 81 -11.10 -6.73 -12.72
N THR A 82 -10.97 -7.88 -12.06
CA THR A 82 -11.09 -7.98 -10.61
C THR A 82 -9.69 -8.20 -10.05
N LEU A 83 -9.36 -7.49 -8.97
CA LEU A 83 -8.09 -7.65 -8.28
C LEU A 83 -8.33 -7.64 -6.78
N ASP A 84 -7.60 -8.51 -6.09
CA ASP A 84 -7.59 -8.53 -4.63
C ASP A 84 -6.51 -7.59 -4.11
N LEU A 85 -6.85 -6.82 -3.08
CA LEU A 85 -5.88 -6.02 -2.34
C LEU A 85 -5.27 -6.87 -1.22
N ALA A 86 -4.02 -6.57 -0.84
CA ALA A 86 -3.37 -7.25 0.26
C ALA A 86 -4.20 -7.16 1.55
N ALA A 87 -4.45 -8.31 2.17
CA ALA A 87 -5.21 -8.41 3.41
C ALA A 87 -4.49 -7.69 4.56
N THR A 88 -5.23 -6.91 5.33
CA THR A 88 -4.70 -6.10 6.42
C THR A 88 -5.82 -5.70 7.38
N ASP A 89 -5.48 -5.55 8.65
CA ASP A 89 -6.37 -4.98 9.65
C ASP A 89 -6.00 -3.51 9.86
N HIS A 90 -6.93 -2.61 9.54
CA HIS A 90 -6.73 -1.18 9.69
C HIS A 90 -7.94 -0.50 10.32
N VAL A 91 -7.70 0.36 11.31
CA VAL A 91 -8.73 1.22 11.90
C VAL A 91 -8.57 2.60 11.32
N VAL A 92 -9.59 3.10 10.61
CA VAL A 92 -9.64 4.49 10.15
C VAL A 92 -10.13 5.36 11.32
N PRO A 93 -9.30 6.28 11.86
CA PRO A 93 -9.67 7.12 12.99
C PRO A 93 -10.87 8.04 12.71
N ALA A 94 -11.54 8.50 13.75
CA ALA A 94 -12.60 9.50 13.61
C ALA A 94 -12.04 10.80 13.01
N GLY A 95 -12.71 11.33 11.99
CA GLY A 95 -12.26 12.51 11.25
C GLY A 95 -11.37 12.21 10.04
N HIS A 96 -10.88 10.97 9.91
CA HIS A 96 -10.15 10.52 8.73
C HIS A 96 -11.11 10.10 7.61
N ARG A 97 -10.55 9.89 6.41
CA ARG A 97 -11.29 9.40 5.25
C ARG A 97 -10.61 8.17 4.67
N LEU A 98 -11.39 7.14 4.41
CA LEU A 98 -10.97 6.00 3.61
C LEU A 98 -11.04 6.37 2.12
N ALA A 99 -9.93 6.18 1.40
CA ALA A 99 -9.86 6.42 -0.04
C ALA A 99 -9.44 5.16 -0.81
N LEU A 100 -10.10 4.94 -1.95
CA LEU A 100 -9.62 4.07 -3.02
C LEU A 100 -8.89 4.93 -4.04
N ILE A 101 -7.61 4.63 -4.25
CA ILE A 101 -6.80 5.28 -5.29
C ILE A 101 -6.59 4.26 -6.41
N VAL A 102 -7.00 4.62 -7.62
CA VAL A 102 -6.72 3.89 -8.85
C VAL A 102 -5.64 4.65 -9.60
N ALA A 103 -4.52 3.98 -9.88
CA ALA A 103 -3.34 4.57 -10.49
C ALA A 103 -2.74 3.65 -11.56
N GLY A 104 -1.83 4.20 -12.36
CA GLY A 104 -1.01 3.43 -13.30
C GLY A 104 0.14 2.72 -12.57
N THR A 105 1.33 2.75 -13.15
CA THR A 105 2.50 2.05 -12.59
C THR A 105 2.90 2.56 -11.20
N ASP A 106 2.99 1.63 -10.25
CA ASP A 106 3.71 1.83 -8.99
C ASP A 106 5.22 1.64 -9.23
N LYS A 107 5.85 2.68 -9.79
CA LYS A 107 7.21 2.63 -10.38
C LYS A 107 8.34 2.19 -9.45
N ASP A 108 8.10 2.20 -8.14
CA ASP A 108 9.10 1.84 -7.12
C ASP A 108 8.95 0.37 -6.69
N LEU A 109 7.84 -0.27 -7.07
CA LEU A 109 7.51 -1.67 -6.73
C LEU A 109 7.27 -2.56 -7.96
N ILE A 110 6.97 -1.98 -9.13
CA ILE A 110 6.70 -2.69 -10.38
C ILE A 110 7.45 -2.01 -11.54
N ASP A 111 8.03 -2.85 -12.41
CA ASP A 111 8.67 -2.40 -13.63
C ASP A 111 7.65 -1.70 -14.56
N PRO A 112 7.92 -0.46 -15.00
CA PRO A 112 7.02 0.24 -15.88
C PRO A 112 6.98 -0.41 -17.27
N PRO A 113 5.81 -0.52 -17.92
CA PRO A 113 5.75 -0.84 -19.33
C PRO A 113 6.42 0.27 -20.15
N THR A 114 6.92 -0.08 -21.33
CA THR A 114 7.47 0.91 -22.29
C THR A 114 6.39 1.87 -22.78
N ASP A 115 5.15 1.38 -22.84
CA ASP A 115 4.01 2.09 -23.40
C ASP A 115 3.35 2.97 -22.34
N LYS A 116 2.85 4.14 -22.75
CA LYS A 116 2.19 5.13 -21.86
C LYS A 116 0.75 5.39 -22.31
N PRO A 117 -0.16 4.41 -22.18
CA PRO A 117 -1.53 4.57 -22.61
C PRO A 117 -2.28 5.58 -21.72
N THR A 118 -3.28 6.23 -22.29
CA THR A 118 -4.30 6.92 -21.50
C THR A 118 -5.36 5.90 -21.08
N LEU A 119 -5.62 5.81 -19.77
CA LEU A 119 -6.66 4.94 -19.22
C LEU A 119 -7.88 5.78 -18.85
N THR A 120 -9.07 5.21 -19.09
CA THR A 120 -10.34 5.77 -18.64
C THR A 120 -11.04 4.72 -17.79
N LEU A 121 -11.76 5.16 -16.76
CA LEU A 121 -12.47 4.29 -15.84
C LEU A 121 -13.98 4.53 -15.96
N ASP A 122 -14.73 3.44 -16.11
CA ASP A 122 -16.19 3.46 -16.08
C ASP A 122 -16.68 3.41 -14.63
N LEU A 123 -16.80 4.59 -14.00
CA LEU A 123 -17.14 4.70 -12.57
C LEU A 123 -18.49 4.06 -12.21
N PRO A 124 -19.59 4.20 -12.99
CA PRO A 124 -20.85 3.50 -12.73
C PRO A 124 -20.74 1.98 -12.63
N HIS A 125 -19.76 1.38 -13.31
CA HIS A 125 -19.53 -0.08 -13.33
C HIS A 125 -18.28 -0.49 -12.53
N THR A 126 -17.76 0.40 -11.69
CA THR A 126 -16.63 0.12 -10.80
C THR A 126 -17.11 0.08 -9.36
N SER A 127 -16.82 -1.02 -8.66
CA SER A 127 -17.14 -1.20 -7.25
C SER A 127 -15.91 -1.64 -6.46
N VAL A 128 -16.00 -1.50 -5.15
CA VAL A 128 -15.02 -2.03 -4.20
C VAL A 128 -15.77 -2.67 -3.04
N ASP A 129 -15.40 -3.91 -2.72
CA ASP A 129 -15.94 -4.64 -1.59
C ASP A 129 -14.92 -4.58 -0.45
N VAL A 130 -15.33 -3.96 0.67
CA VAL A 130 -14.48 -3.80 1.85
C VAL A 130 -15.10 -4.55 3.03
N PRO A 131 -14.43 -5.58 3.59
CA PRO A 131 -14.92 -6.25 4.78
C PRO A 131 -14.79 -5.32 5.98
N LEU A 132 -15.91 -5.06 6.67
CA LEU A 132 -15.97 -4.16 7.83
C LEU A 132 -16.30 -4.92 9.10
N VAL A 133 -15.50 -4.70 10.14
CA VAL A 133 -15.80 -5.22 11.49
C VAL A 133 -17.15 -4.64 11.97
N GLY A 134 -18.09 -5.52 12.33
CA GLY A 134 -19.45 -5.12 12.72
C GLY A 134 -20.41 -4.82 11.54
N GLY A 135 -19.95 -4.99 10.30
CA GLY A 135 -20.77 -4.95 9.08
C GLY A 135 -21.39 -3.58 8.75
N ALA A 136 -22.43 -3.60 7.91
CA ALA A 136 -23.08 -2.39 7.38
C ALA A 136 -23.64 -1.45 8.46
N ALA A 137 -24.12 -1.98 9.58
CA ALA A 137 -24.64 -1.17 10.68
C ALA A 137 -23.53 -0.36 11.37
N ALA A 138 -22.31 -0.93 11.50
CA ALA A 138 -21.17 -0.20 12.02
C ALA A 138 -20.72 0.90 11.06
N PHE A 139 -20.70 0.59 9.75
CA PHE A 139 -20.39 1.57 8.70
C PHE A 139 -21.35 2.76 8.69
N ALA A 140 -22.66 2.49 8.75
CA ALA A 140 -23.68 3.54 8.75
C ALA A 140 -23.53 4.48 9.97
N ARG A 141 -23.19 3.94 11.14
CA ARG A 141 -22.89 4.76 12.34
C ARG A 141 -21.62 5.58 12.19
N ALA A 142 -20.58 5.01 11.60
CA ALA A 142 -19.31 5.72 11.38
C ALA A 142 -19.45 6.87 10.37
N THR A 143 -20.41 6.76 9.44
CA THR A 143 -20.60 7.73 8.35
C THR A 143 -21.84 8.62 8.51
N SER A 144 -22.61 8.50 9.59
CA SER A 144 -23.83 9.31 9.83
C SER A 144 -23.57 10.80 10.15
N GLY A 145 -22.31 11.20 10.31
CA GLY A 145 -21.92 12.59 10.51
C GLY A 145 -22.08 13.45 9.26
N LYS A 146 -21.91 14.78 9.40
CA LYS A 146 -21.84 15.66 8.23
C LYS A 146 -20.60 15.31 7.41
N SER A 147 -20.78 15.07 6.11
CA SER A 147 -19.66 14.92 5.19
C SER A 147 -18.81 16.20 5.23
N SER A 148 -17.53 16.06 5.57
CA SER A 148 -16.59 17.18 5.44
C SER A 148 -16.49 17.55 3.96
N ALA A 149 -16.46 18.85 3.67
CA ALA A 149 -16.23 19.35 2.31
C ALA A 149 -15.01 18.66 1.69
N ILE A 150 -15.04 18.45 0.37
CA ILE A 150 -13.87 17.97 -0.38
C ILE A 150 -12.74 18.98 -0.08
N PRO A 151 -11.67 18.57 0.63
CA PRO A 151 -10.59 19.47 0.95
C PRO A 151 -9.89 19.88 -0.35
N GLU A 152 -9.37 21.10 -0.33
CA GLU A 152 -8.60 21.64 -1.44
C GLU A 152 -7.41 20.73 -1.75
N ALA A 153 -7.03 20.64 -3.02
CA ALA A 153 -5.93 19.80 -3.45
C ALA A 153 -4.60 20.33 -2.90
N THR A 154 -4.17 19.76 -1.78
CA THR A 154 -2.88 20.04 -1.16
C THR A 154 -1.96 18.84 -1.28
N THR A 155 -0.65 19.08 -1.37
CA THR A 155 0.35 18.01 -1.28
C THR A 155 0.33 17.41 0.13
N LEU A 156 -0.11 16.17 0.24
CA LEU A 156 -0.10 15.41 1.49
C LEU A 156 1.28 14.79 1.72
N LYS A 157 1.71 14.71 2.99
CA LYS A 157 2.95 14.06 3.40
C LYS A 157 2.65 12.66 3.94
N GLY A 158 3.40 11.67 3.47
CA GLY A 158 3.34 10.30 3.99
C GLY A 158 4.74 9.78 4.26
N VAL A 159 4.84 8.56 4.80
CA VAL A 159 6.11 7.83 4.81
C VAL A 159 6.45 7.48 3.36
N ARG A 160 7.68 7.82 2.94
CA ARG A 160 8.14 7.55 1.57
C ARG A 160 8.15 6.05 1.32
N ASP A 161 7.91 5.63 0.09
CA ASP A 161 8.17 4.25 -0.28
C ASP A 161 9.68 3.97 -0.12
N PRO A 162 10.07 2.79 0.41
CA PRO A 162 11.47 2.43 0.54
C PRO A 162 12.16 2.55 -0.82
N SER A 163 13.32 3.21 -0.84
CA SER A 163 14.07 3.42 -2.08
C SER A 163 14.41 2.07 -2.72
N ALA A 164 14.01 1.89 -3.98
CA ALA A 164 14.25 0.67 -4.74
C ALA A 164 15.74 0.27 -4.68
N ALA A 165 16.00 -1.01 -4.43
CA ALA A 165 17.29 -1.61 -4.73
C ALA A 165 17.62 -1.38 -6.22
N HIS A 166 18.91 -1.33 -6.56
CA HIS A 166 19.40 -1.06 -7.92
C HIS A 166 18.65 -1.92 -8.95
N ARG A 167 17.93 -1.30 -9.89
CA ARG A 167 17.31 -2.02 -11.01
C ARG A 167 18.41 -2.70 -11.82
N VAL A 168 18.28 -4.01 -12.03
CA VAL A 168 19.09 -4.72 -13.01
C VAL A 168 18.54 -4.34 -14.40
N PRO A 169 19.34 -3.77 -15.31
CA PRO A 169 18.90 -3.49 -16.67
C PRO A 169 18.39 -4.78 -17.32
N GLY A 170 17.18 -4.73 -17.86
CA GLY A 170 16.62 -5.78 -18.70
C GLY A 170 17.28 -5.74 -20.08
N ASP A 171 18.50 -6.28 -20.18
CA ASP A 171 19.16 -6.43 -21.47
C ASP A 171 18.54 -7.62 -22.22
N GLY A 172 18.05 -7.34 -23.43
CA GLY A 172 17.25 -8.23 -24.24
C GLY A 172 17.83 -9.62 -24.44
N TRP A 173 16.99 -10.63 -24.20
CA TRP A 173 17.27 -12.01 -24.61
C TRP A 173 17.38 -12.07 -26.14
N PRO A 174 18.46 -12.63 -26.73
CA PRO A 174 18.52 -12.82 -28.17
C PRO A 174 17.46 -13.84 -28.64
N PRO A 175 16.88 -13.69 -29.84
CA PRO A 175 15.93 -14.67 -30.37
C PRO A 175 16.63 -16.02 -30.55
N ILE A 176 16.01 -17.08 -30.02
CA ILE A 176 16.34 -18.45 -30.38
C ILE A 176 15.92 -18.67 -31.84
N GLY A 177 16.93 -18.76 -32.73
CA GLY A 177 16.78 -19.21 -34.11
C GLY A 177 16.88 -20.73 -34.22
#